data_AF-A0A7C3QGJ2-F1
#
_entry.id   AF-A0A7C3QGJ2-F1
#
_cell.length_a   1.000
_cell.length_b   1.000
_cell.length_c   1.000
_cell.angle_alpha   90.00
_cell.angle_beta   90.00
_cell.angle_gamma   90.00
#
_symmetry.space_group_name_H-M   'P 1'
#
loop_
_entity.id
_entity.type
_entity.pdbx_description
1 polymer ?
#
loop_
_entity_poly.entity_id
_entity_poly.type
_entity_poly.pdbx_seq_one_letter_code
_entity_poly.pdbx_strand_id
1 'polypeptide(L)'
;MKVTLTCVVFSLALIGIVDEGGAAECGHNPANIRVTDHFYYTASSDQGAVGDVVGIELSLTMDRPDPGVDGEPRGLYSFDMTLCYDGTGLELLENISYSEYFDQFAFLPHHFADGGYGSPTEGDTLGRFELGGTLVRDAETQVLRPGEPFPMCVIYFRIRGEVGASYFVEFCDDVLVHLNCGANSLWYSLSVPPYSDIEARSTRHIPGLVHVLPGEPTRPEPPPTPPNAKVYPEPPTAERANIRFELDGPAFTFPGATDVPFRLYATSNYEFSGFMCSVAFPPEHLELRAVDEPTRPGTVAIDNAGGSFGIITAGTRRRIGAEGERVHLATLHFKVKEAASEASSLVLAIERRGNYFNWLEIHHQDGVNAEQLPVASEVTPVFVGQALLGVKGPSTPRGDVNFDAQVNLSDAVALLSHLFLGGRADCLAAADFNLDQAVNISDPIAILGFLFLGAVGPAGSVECD
;
A
#
# COMPACT_ATOMS: atom_id res chain seq x y z
N MET A 1 -2.36 -14.15 -33.78
CA MET A 1 -0.89 -14.22 -33.57
C MET A 1 -0.69 -14.27 -32.07
N LYS A 2 -0.42 -15.45 -31.49
CA LYS A 2 -0.21 -15.60 -30.05
C LYS A 2 1.12 -14.94 -29.70
N VAL A 3 1.09 -13.81 -29.01
CA VAL A 3 2.28 -13.25 -28.37
C VAL A 3 2.33 -13.86 -26.99
N THR A 4 3.11 -14.93 -26.86
CA THR A 4 3.55 -15.45 -25.57
C THR A 4 4.47 -14.38 -24.98
N LEU A 5 3.99 -13.56 -24.04
CA LEU A 5 4.86 -12.73 -23.23
C LEU A 5 5.58 -13.67 -22.26
N THR A 6 6.83 -13.99 -22.59
CA THR A 6 7.79 -14.48 -21.62
C THR A 6 7.91 -13.41 -20.55
N CYS A 7 7.42 -13.69 -19.33
CA CYS A 7 7.78 -12.91 -18.14
C CYS A 7 9.30 -12.79 -18.12
N VAL A 8 9.81 -11.58 -18.30
CA VAL A 8 11.17 -11.25 -17.88
C VAL A 8 11.10 -11.16 -16.36
N VAL A 9 11.16 -12.34 -15.72
CA VAL A 9 11.64 -12.46 -14.36
C VAL A 9 13.03 -11.84 -14.41
N PHE A 10 13.21 -10.69 -13.75
CA PHE A 10 14.54 -10.19 -13.48
C PHE A 10 15.26 -11.29 -12.73
N SER A 11 16.23 -11.89 -13.40
CA SER A 11 17.09 -12.93 -12.84
C SER A 11 17.73 -12.36 -11.58
N LEU A 12 17.38 -12.93 -10.43
CA LEU A 12 18.33 -13.11 -9.34
C LEU A 12 19.59 -13.71 -9.98
N ALA A 13 20.63 -12.91 -10.07
CA ALA A 13 21.93 -13.33 -10.54
C ALA A 13 22.89 -13.30 -9.36
N LEU A 14 22.74 -14.30 -8.49
CA LEU A 14 23.82 -14.94 -7.73
C LEU A 14 23.41 -16.40 -7.51
N ILE A 15 23.47 -17.16 -8.60
CA ILE A 15 23.37 -18.62 -8.57
C ILE A 15 24.66 -19.13 -7.92
N GLY A 16 24.57 -19.51 -6.65
CA GLY A 16 25.48 -20.49 -6.07
C GLY A 16 25.21 -21.83 -6.73
N ILE A 17 26.23 -22.42 -7.36
CA ILE A 17 26.16 -23.74 -7.98
C ILE A 17 25.86 -24.77 -6.88
N VAL A 18 24.75 -25.50 -7.02
CA VAL A 18 24.47 -26.68 -6.21
C VAL A 18 25.32 -27.83 -6.76
N ASP A 19 26.30 -28.30 -5.99
CA ASP A 19 27.01 -29.54 -6.30
C ASP A 19 26.17 -30.72 -5.78
N GLU A 20 25.95 -31.72 -6.62
CA GLU A 20 25.16 -32.91 -6.29
C GLU A 20 25.90 -33.73 -5.21
N GLY A 21 25.47 -33.63 -3.95
CA GLY A 21 25.82 -34.61 -2.91
C GLY A 21 26.34 -34.09 -1.56
N GLY A 22 26.22 -32.80 -1.24
CA GLY A 22 26.54 -32.25 0.09
C GLY A 22 25.43 -31.32 0.58
N ALA A 23 25.27 -31.17 1.90
CA ALA A 23 24.38 -30.16 2.47
C ALA A 23 24.67 -28.79 1.83
N ALA A 24 23.64 -28.06 1.40
CA ALA A 24 23.81 -26.75 0.80
C ALA A 24 24.47 -25.79 1.82
N GLU A 25 25.75 -25.47 1.63
CA GLU A 25 26.43 -24.43 2.40
C GLU A 25 26.08 -23.06 1.82
N CYS A 26 25.68 -22.12 2.68
CA CYS A 26 25.40 -20.74 2.29
C CYS A 26 26.67 -20.04 1.81
N GLY A 27 26.79 -19.83 0.50
CA GLY A 27 27.92 -19.18 -0.13
C GLY A 27 27.61 -17.73 -0.53
N HIS A 28 28.01 -16.75 0.29
CA HIS A 28 27.96 -15.34 -0.08
C HIS A 28 29.31 -14.87 -0.65
N ASN A 29 29.31 -13.87 -1.54
CA ASN A 29 30.56 -13.26 -2.01
C ASN A 29 31.08 -12.28 -0.93
N PRO A 30 32.16 -12.62 -0.20
CA PRO A 30 32.60 -11.83 0.96
C PRO A 30 33.11 -10.43 0.59
N ALA A 31 33.39 -10.16 -0.70
CA ALA A 31 33.88 -8.87 -1.16
C ALA A 31 32.83 -7.74 -1.04
N ASN A 32 31.54 -8.07 -0.96
CA ASN A 32 30.45 -7.09 -0.94
C ASN A 32 29.72 -7.00 0.42
N ILE A 33 30.16 -7.79 1.41
CA ILE A 33 29.55 -7.81 2.74
C ILE A 33 30.29 -6.85 3.66
N ARG A 34 29.52 -6.04 4.38
CA ARG A 34 30.02 -5.13 5.40
C ARG A 34 29.32 -5.38 6.73
N VAL A 35 30.09 -5.66 7.77
CA VAL A 35 29.55 -5.77 9.12
C VAL A 35 29.47 -4.39 9.78
N THR A 36 28.31 -4.03 10.32
CA THR A 36 28.04 -2.74 10.97
C THR A 36 26.86 -2.83 11.94
N ASP A 37 26.99 -2.23 13.13
CA ASP A 37 25.90 -2.16 14.12
C ASP A 37 25.14 -0.82 14.08
N HIS A 38 25.15 -0.16 12.92
CA HIS A 38 24.41 1.09 12.71
C HIS A 38 22.91 0.88 12.58
N PHE A 39 22.50 -0.35 12.29
CA PHE A 39 21.12 -0.77 12.31
C PHE A 39 21.02 -2.09 13.08
N TYR A 40 19.82 -2.45 13.50
CA TYR A 40 19.52 -3.75 14.06
C TYR A 40 18.01 -3.99 14.05
N TYR A 41 17.63 -5.23 13.85
CA TYR A 41 16.27 -5.71 14.09
C TYR A 41 16.05 -6.06 15.58
N THR A 42 14.81 -5.91 16.03
CA THR A 42 14.35 -6.33 17.36
C THR A 42 13.07 -7.12 17.22
N ALA A 43 12.95 -8.19 18.01
CA ALA A 43 11.72 -8.95 18.21
C ALA A 43 11.21 -8.73 19.64
N SER A 44 9.92 -8.42 19.79
CA SER A 44 9.32 -8.29 21.11
C SER A 44 9.24 -9.64 21.84
N SER A 45 9.07 -9.61 23.16
CA SER A 45 8.80 -10.80 23.96
C SER A 45 7.33 -10.82 24.39
N ASP A 46 6.79 -12.01 24.61
CA ASP A 46 5.40 -12.19 25.05
C ASP A 46 5.28 -13.46 25.95
N GLN A 47 4.11 -13.68 26.54
CA GLN A 47 3.87 -14.81 27.44
C GLN A 47 2.42 -15.27 27.43
N GLY A 48 2.16 -16.57 27.49
CA GLY A 48 0.79 -17.09 27.43
C GLY A 48 0.70 -18.53 27.92
N ALA A 49 -0.53 -19.00 28.12
CA ALA A 49 -0.79 -20.40 28.41
C ALA A 49 -0.65 -21.26 27.13
N VAL A 50 -0.53 -22.58 27.29
CA VAL A 50 -0.55 -23.50 26.15
C VAL A 50 -1.85 -23.32 25.37
N GLY A 51 -1.74 -23.11 24.06
CA GLY A 51 -2.85 -22.80 23.16
C GLY A 51 -3.10 -21.31 22.92
N ASP A 52 -2.49 -20.40 23.71
CA ASP A 52 -2.56 -18.97 23.43
C ASP A 52 -1.83 -18.63 22.13
N VAL A 53 -2.34 -17.62 21.43
CA VAL A 53 -1.69 -16.96 20.31
C VAL A 53 -1.00 -15.69 20.81
N VAL A 54 0.31 -15.63 20.62
CA VAL A 54 1.15 -14.48 21.00
C VAL A 54 1.59 -13.71 19.77
N GLY A 55 1.68 -12.39 19.89
CA GLY A 55 2.12 -11.50 18.81
C GLY A 55 3.54 -11.04 19.08
N ILE A 56 4.44 -11.27 18.12
CA ILE A 56 5.83 -10.83 18.17
C ILE A 56 5.99 -9.67 17.20
N GLU A 57 6.15 -8.47 17.75
CA GLU A 57 6.42 -7.26 16.99
C GLU A 57 7.88 -7.25 16.54
N LEU A 58 8.07 -7.04 15.25
CA LEU A 58 9.36 -6.94 14.59
C LEU A 58 9.59 -5.49 14.19
N SER A 59 10.73 -4.93 14.56
CA SER A 59 11.09 -3.55 14.26
C SER A 59 12.52 -3.43 13.73
N LEU A 60 12.74 -2.47 12.84
CA LEU A 60 14.06 -2.05 12.40
C LEU A 60 14.44 -0.76 13.13
N THR A 61 15.60 -0.71 13.76
CA THR A 61 16.16 0.53 14.29
C THR A 61 17.42 0.86 13.52
N MET A 62 17.55 2.11 13.08
CA MET A 62 18.75 2.64 12.45
C MET A 62 19.28 3.79 13.31
N ASP A 63 20.43 3.63 13.94
CA ASP A 63 21.02 4.65 14.82
C ASP A 63 21.67 5.78 14.02
N ARG A 64 22.22 5.44 12.85
CA ARG A 64 22.78 6.40 11.90
C ARG A 64 22.76 5.83 10.47
N PRO A 65 22.58 6.67 9.43
CA PRO A 65 22.75 6.28 8.04
C PRO A 65 24.13 5.64 7.81
N ASP A 66 24.22 4.73 6.84
CA ASP A 66 25.53 4.27 6.38
C ASP A 66 26.27 5.45 5.70
N PRO A 67 27.48 5.83 6.15
CA PRO A 67 28.24 6.93 5.55
C PRO A 67 28.70 6.68 4.10
N GLY A 68 28.45 5.49 3.53
CA GLY A 68 28.92 5.11 2.20
C GLY A 68 30.42 4.80 2.16
N VAL A 69 30.95 4.63 0.94
CA VAL A 69 32.39 4.53 0.69
C VAL A 69 32.86 5.92 0.25
N ASP A 70 33.97 6.39 0.81
CA ASP A 70 34.59 7.70 0.49
C ASP A 70 33.73 8.96 0.76
N GLY A 71 32.63 8.83 1.51
CA GLY A 71 31.73 9.94 1.84
C GLY A 71 30.66 10.24 0.79
N GLU A 72 30.48 9.35 -0.20
CA GLU A 72 29.44 9.45 -1.21
C GLU A 72 28.13 8.76 -0.76
N PRO A 73 26.95 9.40 -0.93
CA PRO A 73 25.68 8.87 -0.44
C PRO A 73 25.28 7.53 -1.08
N ARG A 74 25.08 6.56 -0.19
CA ARG A 74 24.36 5.28 -0.37
C ARG A 74 22.87 5.47 -0.65
N GLY A 75 22.30 4.87 -1.70
CA GLY A 75 20.85 4.66 -1.73
C GLY A 75 20.49 3.34 -1.07
N LEU A 76 19.91 3.35 0.14
CA LEU A 76 19.29 2.17 0.73
C LEU A 76 18.09 1.75 -0.14
N TYR A 77 18.08 0.51 -0.61
CA TYR A 77 17.06 0.07 -1.58
C TYR A 77 16.43 -1.29 -1.27
N SER A 78 17.00 -2.11 -0.38
CA SER A 78 16.39 -3.38 0.03
C SER A 78 16.73 -3.69 1.48
N PHE A 79 15.91 -4.53 2.09
CA PHE A 79 16.18 -5.14 3.38
C PHE A 79 15.81 -6.62 3.32
N ASP A 80 16.52 -7.42 4.11
CA ASP A 80 16.18 -8.80 4.41
C ASP A 80 16.28 -9.02 5.92
N MET A 81 15.28 -9.69 6.47
CA MET A 81 15.19 -10.02 7.90
C MET A 81 14.85 -11.50 8.02
N THR A 82 15.73 -12.27 8.64
CA THR A 82 15.60 -13.72 8.82
C THR A 82 15.54 -14.05 10.30
N LEU A 83 14.47 -14.72 10.69
CA LEU A 83 14.23 -15.22 12.04
C LEU A 83 14.38 -16.73 12.09
N CYS A 84 14.98 -17.22 13.17
CA CYS A 84 14.74 -18.57 13.65
C CYS A 84 13.91 -18.55 14.93
N TYR A 85 13.12 -19.59 15.13
CA TYR A 85 12.37 -19.79 16.37
C TYR A 85 12.39 -21.25 16.79
N ASP A 86 12.17 -21.48 18.08
CA ASP A 86 12.09 -22.85 18.60
C ASP A 86 10.73 -23.50 18.26
N GLY A 87 10.73 -24.28 17.17
CA GLY A 87 9.56 -24.99 16.67
C GLY A 87 9.11 -26.16 17.56
N THR A 88 9.85 -26.51 18.62
CA THR A 88 9.39 -27.52 19.60
C THR A 88 8.28 -26.98 20.49
N GLY A 89 8.24 -25.66 20.71
CA GLY A 89 7.26 -25.01 21.58
C GLY A 89 6.40 -23.94 20.91
N LEU A 90 6.78 -23.50 19.71
CA LEU A 90 6.08 -22.46 18.97
C LEU A 90 5.65 -22.96 17.58
N GLU A 91 4.41 -22.69 17.22
CA GLU A 91 3.89 -22.88 15.87
C GLU A 91 3.65 -21.51 15.24
N LEU A 92 4.37 -21.19 14.16
CA LEU A 92 4.11 -19.96 13.40
C LEU A 92 2.76 -20.06 12.69
N LEU A 93 1.94 -19.02 12.82
CA LEU A 93 0.72 -18.87 12.06
C LEU A 93 1.01 -18.05 10.79
N GLU A 94 0.50 -18.48 9.64
CA GLU A 94 0.80 -17.87 8.32
C GLU A 94 0.44 -16.37 8.19
N ASN A 95 -0.37 -15.82 9.10
CA ASN A 95 -0.83 -14.44 9.01
C ASN A 95 0.20 -13.46 9.63
N ILE A 96 0.84 -12.64 8.79
CA ILE A 96 1.68 -11.50 9.21
C ILE A 96 0.87 -10.19 9.24
N SER A 97 0.85 -9.44 10.33
CA SER A 97 0.23 -8.12 10.38
C SER A 97 1.26 -7.01 10.20
N TYR A 98 1.35 -6.43 9.00
CA TYR A 98 2.20 -5.25 8.78
C TYR A 98 1.75 -4.05 9.62
N SER A 99 2.70 -3.20 10.01
CA SER A 99 2.37 -1.93 10.66
C SER A 99 1.72 -0.97 9.68
N GLU A 100 1.01 0.04 10.18
CA GLU A 100 0.41 1.10 9.34
C GLU A 100 1.47 1.95 8.61
N TYR A 101 2.73 1.88 9.04
CA TYR A 101 3.86 2.61 8.44
C TYR A 101 4.68 1.76 7.48
N PHE A 102 4.51 0.44 7.49
CA PHE A 102 5.34 -0.50 6.72
C PHE A 102 5.28 -0.24 5.22
N ASP A 103 4.14 0.17 4.70
CA ASP A 103 3.99 0.43 3.27
C ASP A 103 4.69 1.73 2.82
N GLN A 104 4.98 2.65 3.75
CA GLN A 104 5.86 3.82 3.47
C GLN A 104 7.35 3.42 3.44
N PHE A 105 7.66 2.22 3.93
CA PHE A 105 9.01 1.67 3.99
C PHE A 105 9.32 0.73 2.82
N ALA A 106 8.45 -0.23 2.50
CA ALA A 106 8.69 -1.26 1.48
C ALA A 106 7.58 -1.33 0.42
N PHE A 107 7.95 -1.41 -0.88
CA PHE A 107 6.97 -1.42 -1.99
C PHE A 107 6.80 -2.79 -2.68
N LEU A 108 7.72 -3.74 -2.46
CA LEU A 108 7.60 -5.15 -2.87
C LEU A 108 8.00 -6.09 -1.73
N PRO A 109 7.26 -6.10 -0.61
CA PRO A 109 7.57 -7.01 0.47
C PRO A 109 7.23 -8.45 0.08
N HIS A 110 8.09 -9.38 0.45
CA HIS A 110 7.87 -10.81 0.36
C HIS A 110 8.17 -11.45 1.71
N HIS A 111 7.47 -12.53 2.03
CA HIS A 111 7.79 -13.32 3.21
C HIS A 111 7.71 -14.81 2.90
N PHE A 112 8.56 -15.57 3.57
CA PHE A 112 8.61 -17.03 3.46
C PHE A 112 8.63 -17.63 4.86
N ALA A 113 7.97 -18.77 5.02
CA ALA A 113 8.06 -19.63 6.20
C ALA A 113 8.49 -21.03 5.74
N ASP A 114 8.89 -21.89 6.69
CA ASP A 114 9.26 -23.29 6.38
C ASP A 114 8.22 -24.02 5.51
N GLY A 115 8.68 -24.87 4.59
CA GLY A 115 7.82 -25.74 3.75
C GLY A 115 8.00 -25.61 2.23
N GLY A 116 9.03 -24.88 1.77
CA GLY A 116 9.38 -24.75 0.35
C GLY A 116 10.33 -25.84 -0.17
N TYR A 117 10.52 -25.89 -1.49
CA TYR A 117 11.49 -26.76 -2.16
C TYR A 117 12.90 -26.50 -1.61
N GLY A 118 13.53 -27.49 -0.95
CA GLY A 118 14.86 -27.34 -0.34
C GLY A 118 14.88 -27.01 1.16
N SER A 119 13.74 -26.85 1.83
CA SER A 119 13.71 -26.69 3.31
C SER A 119 14.28 -27.92 4.01
N PRO A 120 14.86 -27.79 5.23
CA PRO A 120 15.44 -28.92 5.95
C PRO A 120 14.46 -30.09 6.13
N THR A 121 15.03 -31.29 6.07
CA THR A 121 14.33 -32.58 6.08
C THR A 121 13.67 -32.93 7.41
N GLU A 122 12.76 -33.90 7.36
CA GLU A 122 12.07 -34.57 8.47
C GLU A 122 12.94 -34.69 9.74
N GLY A 123 12.52 -34.01 10.82
CA GLY A 123 13.18 -33.99 12.13
C GLY A 123 13.84 -32.67 12.53
N ASP A 124 13.91 -31.67 11.63
CA ASP A 124 14.29 -30.31 12.02
C ASP A 124 13.19 -29.64 12.84
N THR A 125 13.55 -29.18 14.04
CA THR A 125 12.65 -28.47 14.97
C THR A 125 12.93 -26.97 15.00
N LEU A 126 13.93 -26.49 14.25
CA LEU A 126 14.19 -25.06 14.11
C LEU A 126 13.22 -24.49 13.08
N GLY A 127 12.34 -23.61 13.54
CA GLY A 127 11.45 -22.88 12.68
C GLY A 127 12.14 -21.68 12.03
N ARG A 128 11.80 -21.34 10.79
CA ARG A 128 12.36 -20.20 10.06
C ARG A 128 11.29 -19.32 9.45
N PHE A 129 11.57 -18.02 9.42
CA PHE A 129 10.76 -17.01 8.78
C PHE A 129 11.66 -15.94 8.15
N GLU A 130 11.36 -15.55 6.93
CA GLU A 130 12.03 -14.46 6.23
C GLU A 130 11.01 -13.40 5.84
N LEU A 131 11.38 -12.14 6.04
CA LEU A 131 10.70 -10.97 5.50
C LEU A 131 11.74 -10.11 4.80
N GLY A 132 11.57 -9.90 3.51
CA GLY A 132 12.41 -9.02 2.72
C GLY A 132 11.59 -8.11 1.82
N GLY A 133 12.24 -7.17 1.15
CA GLY A 133 11.57 -6.34 0.17
C GLY A 133 12.37 -5.13 -0.29
N THR A 134 12.01 -4.63 -1.46
CA THR A 134 12.57 -3.39 -1.99
C THR A 134 11.95 -2.18 -1.28
N LEU A 135 12.79 -1.23 -0.87
CA LEU A 135 12.37 -0.04 -0.16
C LEU A 135 11.82 1.03 -1.08
N VAL A 136 10.83 1.79 -0.59
CA VAL A 136 10.36 3.01 -1.24
C VAL A 136 11.55 3.96 -1.40
N ARG A 137 11.60 4.66 -2.54
CA ARG A 137 12.66 5.65 -2.77
C ARG A 137 12.68 6.67 -1.62
N ASP A 138 13.86 6.93 -1.08
CA ASP A 138 14.09 7.85 0.05
C ASP A 138 13.43 7.41 1.38
N ALA A 139 12.95 6.15 1.51
CA ALA A 139 12.37 5.60 2.74
C ALA A 139 13.26 5.83 3.97
N GLU A 140 14.57 5.69 3.79
CA GLU A 140 15.57 5.96 4.83
C GLU A 140 15.42 7.36 5.46
N THR A 141 15.07 8.37 4.66
CA THR A 141 14.92 9.76 5.14
C THR A 141 13.47 10.11 5.51
N GLN A 142 12.50 9.45 4.87
CA GLN A 142 11.08 9.75 5.07
C GLN A 142 10.54 9.12 6.35
N VAL A 143 10.81 7.83 6.56
CA VAL A 143 10.14 7.01 7.60
C VAL A 143 11.07 6.61 8.73
N LEU A 144 12.36 6.37 8.46
CA LEU A 144 13.29 6.01 9.52
C LEU A 144 13.70 7.26 10.30
N ARG A 145 13.62 7.16 11.61
CA ARG A 145 14.06 8.20 12.55
C ARG A 145 15.27 7.67 13.33
N PRO A 146 16.42 8.36 13.30
CA PRO A 146 17.64 7.85 13.93
C PRO A 146 17.44 7.46 15.40
N GLY A 147 17.70 6.20 15.72
CA GLY A 147 17.61 5.62 17.06
C GLY A 147 16.18 5.28 17.53
N GLU A 148 15.16 5.56 16.73
CA GLU A 148 13.77 5.17 17.02
C GLU A 148 13.43 3.85 16.32
N PRO A 149 12.79 2.89 17.01
CA PRO A 149 12.32 1.65 16.37
C PRO A 149 11.24 1.96 15.35
N PHE A 150 11.47 1.57 14.10
CA PHE A 150 10.47 1.55 13.06
C PHE A 150 9.68 0.23 13.15
N PRO A 151 8.38 0.25 13.50
CA PRO A 151 7.58 -0.97 13.60
C PRO A 151 7.35 -1.51 12.19
N MET A 152 7.74 -2.76 11.93
CA MET A 152 7.61 -3.37 10.62
C MET A 152 6.35 -4.22 10.52
N CYS A 153 6.21 -5.21 11.40
CA CYS A 153 5.09 -6.12 11.40
C CYS A 153 4.96 -6.86 12.73
N VAL A 154 3.87 -7.59 12.89
CA VAL A 154 3.63 -8.56 13.96
C VAL A 154 3.45 -9.93 13.31
N ILE A 155 4.24 -10.90 13.76
CA ILE A 155 4.04 -12.32 13.45
C ILE A 155 3.41 -13.01 14.65
N TYR A 156 2.57 -14.02 14.40
CA TYR A 156 1.83 -14.69 15.46
C TYR A 156 2.29 -16.13 15.64
N PHE A 157 2.52 -16.51 16.89
CA PHE A 157 2.83 -17.89 17.26
C PHE A 157 1.73 -18.47 18.14
N ARG A 158 1.34 -19.71 17.89
CA ARG A 158 0.59 -20.51 18.87
C ARG A 158 1.57 -21.20 19.81
N ILE A 159 1.34 -21.06 21.11
CA ILE A 159 2.13 -21.74 22.14
C ILE A 159 1.73 -23.22 22.20
N ARG A 160 2.69 -24.12 22.02
CA ARG A 160 2.56 -25.58 22.17
C ARG A 160 3.46 -26.18 23.25
N GLY A 161 4.41 -25.38 23.74
CA GLY A 161 5.44 -25.82 24.67
C GLY A 161 4.99 -26.10 26.10
N GLU A 162 5.90 -26.59 26.92
CA GLU A 162 5.62 -26.99 28.30
C GLU A 162 5.55 -25.78 29.24
N VAL A 163 4.68 -25.86 30.26
CA VAL A 163 4.52 -24.82 31.28
C VAL A 163 5.85 -24.55 31.99
N GLY A 164 6.23 -23.27 32.08
CA GLY A 164 7.49 -22.81 32.67
C GLY A 164 8.68 -22.82 31.72
N ALA A 165 8.54 -23.34 30.50
CA ALA A 165 9.55 -23.23 29.46
C ALA A 165 9.54 -21.84 28.82
N SER A 166 10.64 -21.50 28.14
CA SER A 166 10.81 -20.27 27.37
C SER A 166 11.39 -20.63 26.01
N TYR A 167 10.78 -20.10 24.96
CA TYR A 167 11.13 -20.40 23.57
C TYR A 167 11.63 -19.12 22.89
N PHE A 168 12.70 -19.23 22.12
CA PHE A 168 13.32 -18.08 21.47
C PHE A 168 12.67 -17.76 20.14
N VAL A 169 12.72 -16.47 19.79
CA VAL A 169 12.53 -15.94 18.44
C VAL A 169 13.73 -15.03 18.19
N GLU A 170 14.69 -15.51 17.43
CA GLU A 170 15.99 -14.87 17.24
C GLU A 170 16.30 -14.59 15.78
N PHE A 171 17.28 -13.73 15.54
CA PHE A 171 17.70 -13.36 14.19
C PHE A 171 18.87 -14.25 13.79
N CYS A 172 18.71 -14.95 12.69
CA CYS A 172 19.70 -15.89 12.19
C CYS A 172 20.23 -15.45 10.83
N ASP A 173 21.52 -15.65 10.63
CA ASP A 173 22.17 -15.43 9.36
C ASP A 173 22.62 -16.77 8.76
N ASP A 174 22.76 -16.78 7.43
CA ASP A 174 23.29 -17.91 6.66
C ASP A 174 22.47 -19.20 6.87
N VAL A 175 21.16 -19.06 7.02
CA VAL A 175 20.19 -20.16 7.12
C VAL A 175 19.38 -20.26 5.85
N LEU A 176 19.16 -21.49 5.39
CA LEU A 176 18.31 -21.74 4.23
C LEU A 176 16.85 -21.50 4.61
N VAL A 177 16.23 -20.49 3.99
CA VAL A 177 14.80 -20.22 4.07
C VAL A 177 14.25 -20.30 2.65
N HIS A 178 13.30 -21.22 2.43
CA HIS A 178 12.77 -21.51 1.11
C HIS A 178 13.87 -21.94 0.10
N LEU A 179 14.23 -21.09 -0.87
CA LEU A 179 15.20 -21.37 -1.95
C LEU A 179 16.50 -20.55 -1.80
N ASN A 180 16.58 -19.65 -0.82
CA ASN A 180 17.69 -18.72 -0.65
C ASN A 180 18.29 -18.83 0.76
N CYS A 181 19.54 -18.39 0.89
CA CYS A 181 20.16 -18.19 2.19
C CYS A 181 19.72 -16.85 2.76
N GLY A 182 18.88 -16.90 3.79
CA GLY A 182 18.45 -15.74 4.52
C GLY A 182 19.59 -15.17 5.36
N ALA A 183 19.74 -13.85 5.34
CA ALA A 183 20.66 -13.12 6.20
C ALA A 183 20.02 -11.77 6.59
N ASN A 184 20.24 -11.35 7.82
CA ASN A 184 19.75 -10.08 8.33
C ASN A 184 20.59 -8.94 7.76
N SER A 185 20.07 -8.26 6.75
CA SER A 185 20.84 -7.30 5.99
C SER A 185 20.04 -6.12 5.48
N LEU A 186 20.78 -5.04 5.19
CA LEU A 186 20.32 -3.87 4.46
C LEU A 186 21.19 -3.72 3.21
N TRP A 187 20.55 -3.48 2.06
CA TRP A 187 21.24 -3.38 0.78
C TRP A 187 21.31 -1.94 0.27
N TYR A 188 22.53 -1.55 -0.12
CA TYR A 188 22.84 -0.21 -0.61
C TYR A 188 23.40 -0.28 -2.03
N SER A 189 22.85 0.51 -2.94
CA SER A 189 23.37 0.59 -4.30
C SER A 189 24.28 1.81 -4.49
N LEU A 190 25.34 1.66 -5.28
CA LEU A 190 26.21 2.77 -5.67
C LEU A 190 25.51 3.66 -6.71
N SER A 191 25.44 4.96 -6.44
CA SER A 191 24.88 5.95 -7.36
C SER A 191 25.83 6.30 -8.53
N VAL A 192 27.10 5.83 -8.48
CA VAL A 192 28.14 6.15 -9.47
C VAL A 192 28.91 4.90 -9.92
N PRO A 193 29.34 4.81 -11.19
CA PRO A 193 30.12 3.69 -11.70
C PRO A 193 31.49 3.55 -11.00
N PRO A 194 31.99 2.30 -10.79
CA PRO A 194 31.33 1.05 -11.11
C PRO A 194 30.21 0.72 -10.11
N TYR A 195 29.00 0.46 -10.61
CA TYR A 195 27.87 0.06 -9.78
C TYR A 195 28.22 -1.23 -9.02
N SER A 196 28.11 -1.20 -7.70
CA SER A 196 28.30 -2.38 -6.85
C SER A 196 27.38 -2.27 -5.64
N ASP A 197 26.60 -3.31 -5.40
CA ASP A 197 25.75 -3.39 -4.22
C ASP A 197 26.59 -3.79 -3.00
N ILE A 198 26.30 -3.16 -1.85
CA ILE A 198 26.84 -3.57 -0.55
C ILE A 198 25.71 -4.14 0.28
N GLU A 199 25.98 -5.30 0.84
CA GLU A 199 25.16 -5.95 1.85
C GLU A 199 25.72 -5.56 3.23
N ALA A 200 24.98 -4.73 3.96
CA ALA A 200 25.32 -4.37 5.33
C ALA A 200 24.64 -5.36 6.29
N ARG A 201 25.42 -6.05 7.12
CA ARG A 201 24.94 -6.99 8.15
C ARG A 201 25.20 -6.43 9.54
N SER A 202 24.29 -6.69 10.47
CA SER A 202 24.42 -6.27 11.87
C SER A 202 24.67 -7.44 12.80
N THR A 203 25.40 -7.20 13.89
CA THR A 203 25.62 -8.20 14.94
C THR A 203 24.81 -7.91 16.20
N ARG A 204 24.00 -6.84 16.18
CA ARG A 204 23.30 -6.29 17.36
C ARG A 204 21.82 -6.65 17.44
N HIS A 205 21.37 -7.63 16.67
CA HIS A 205 19.97 -8.04 16.68
C HIS A 205 19.50 -8.42 18.09
N ILE A 206 18.30 -7.98 18.48
CA ILE A 206 17.74 -8.21 19.82
C ILE A 206 16.64 -9.26 19.74
N PRO A 207 16.85 -10.49 20.25
CA PRO A 207 15.87 -11.56 20.15
C PRO A 207 14.68 -11.36 21.10
N GLY A 208 13.57 -12.00 20.77
CA GLY A 208 12.39 -12.12 21.61
C GLY A 208 12.33 -13.47 22.33
N LEU A 209 11.56 -13.51 23.43
CA LEU A 209 11.26 -14.73 24.18
C LEU A 209 9.75 -14.89 24.34
N VAL A 210 9.29 -16.14 24.22
CA VAL A 210 7.91 -16.53 24.55
C VAL A 210 7.92 -17.40 25.79
N HIS A 211 7.36 -16.89 26.89
CA HIS A 211 7.28 -17.62 28.16
C HIS A 211 5.94 -18.34 28.31
N VAL A 212 5.98 -19.64 28.65
CA VAL A 212 4.77 -20.44 28.83
C VAL A 212 4.30 -20.36 30.28
N LEU A 213 3.12 -19.80 30.48
CA LEU A 213 2.46 -19.65 31.77
C LEU A 213 1.55 -20.84 32.09
N PRO A 214 1.33 -21.16 33.38
CA PRO A 214 0.28 -22.11 33.78
C PRO A 214 -1.11 -21.49 33.56
N GLY A 215 -2.06 -22.29 33.09
CA GLY A 215 -3.47 -21.88 32.98
C GLY A 215 -4.14 -22.38 31.70
N GLU A 216 -5.41 -22.02 31.55
CA GLU A 216 -6.15 -22.18 30.29
C GLU A 216 -5.84 -21.01 29.33
N PRO A 217 -5.92 -21.22 28.01
CA PRO A 217 -5.71 -20.15 27.05
C PRO A 217 -6.75 -19.03 27.20
N THR A 218 -6.25 -17.80 27.18
CA THR A 218 -7.04 -16.56 27.29
C THR A 218 -7.18 -15.82 25.96
N ARG A 219 -6.31 -16.13 24.99
CA ARG A 219 -6.27 -15.56 23.63
C ARG A 219 -6.02 -16.67 22.60
N PRO A 220 -6.97 -17.60 22.44
CA PRO A 220 -6.78 -18.78 21.58
C PRO A 220 -6.75 -18.47 20.08
N GLU A 221 -7.17 -17.27 19.68
CA GLU A 221 -7.28 -16.82 18.31
C GLU A 221 -6.40 -15.58 18.08
N PRO A 222 -5.77 -15.43 16.90
CA PRO A 222 -5.10 -14.19 16.52
C PRO A 222 -6.11 -13.03 16.42
N PRO A 223 -5.65 -11.77 16.50
CA PRO A 223 -6.48 -10.62 16.18
C PRO A 223 -7.14 -10.78 14.80
N PRO A 224 -8.39 -10.34 14.61
CA PRO A 224 -9.08 -10.47 13.34
C PRO A 224 -8.33 -9.67 12.26
N THR A 225 -7.81 -10.37 11.25
CA THR A 225 -7.28 -9.78 10.02
C THR A 225 -8.40 -9.65 8.98
N PRO A 226 -8.27 -8.74 7.98
CA PRO A 226 -9.17 -8.76 6.83
C PRO A 226 -9.19 -10.17 6.22
N PRO A 227 -10.37 -10.74 5.91
CA PRO A 227 -10.47 -12.11 5.45
C PRO A 227 -9.70 -12.29 4.13
N ASN A 228 -9.21 -13.49 3.89
CA ASN A 228 -8.66 -13.83 2.58
C ASN A 228 -9.75 -13.76 1.51
N ALA A 229 -9.36 -13.35 0.30
CA ALA A 229 -10.19 -13.41 -0.89
C ALA A 229 -10.51 -14.87 -1.21
N LYS A 230 -11.74 -15.10 -1.65
CA LYS A 230 -12.26 -16.38 -2.10
C LYS A 230 -11.44 -16.91 -3.27
N VAL A 231 -11.22 -18.23 -3.26
CA VAL A 231 -10.59 -18.98 -4.35
C VAL A 231 -11.69 -19.65 -5.18
N TYR A 232 -11.71 -19.41 -6.49
CA TYR A 232 -12.72 -19.94 -7.40
C TYR A 232 -12.23 -21.23 -8.10
N PRO A 233 -13.11 -22.15 -8.52
CA PRO A 233 -12.66 -23.39 -9.16
C PRO A 233 -11.92 -23.17 -10.49
N GLU A 234 -12.36 -22.20 -11.28
CA GLU A 234 -11.87 -21.91 -12.63
C GLU A 234 -11.28 -20.50 -12.70
N PRO A 235 -10.34 -20.23 -13.62
CA PRO A 235 -9.86 -18.87 -13.85
C PRO A 235 -11.00 -17.96 -14.33
N PRO A 236 -11.15 -16.75 -13.78
CA PRO A 236 -12.12 -15.78 -14.25
C PRO A 236 -11.80 -15.30 -15.68
N THR A 237 -12.84 -15.11 -16.50
CA THR A 237 -12.73 -14.34 -17.75
C THR A 237 -13.07 -12.88 -17.50
N ALA A 238 -12.63 -11.97 -18.36
CA ALA A 238 -12.96 -10.55 -18.26
C ALA A 238 -14.48 -10.31 -18.24
N GLU A 239 -15.23 -11.04 -19.08
CA GLU A 239 -16.69 -10.93 -19.16
C GLU A 239 -17.39 -11.44 -17.88
N ARG A 240 -16.91 -12.54 -17.30
CA ARG A 240 -17.48 -13.09 -16.04
C ARG A 240 -17.15 -12.18 -14.85
N ALA A 241 -15.91 -11.69 -14.80
CA ALA A 241 -15.45 -10.78 -13.76
C ALA A 241 -16.15 -9.42 -13.83
N ASN A 242 -16.51 -8.97 -15.04
CA ASN A 242 -17.25 -7.71 -15.28
C ASN A 242 -16.62 -6.53 -14.53
N ILE A 243 -15.28 -6.44 -14.58
CA ILE A 243 -14.52 -5.46 -13.81
C ILE A 243 -14.75 -4.06 -14.37
N ARG A 244 -15.01 -3.11 -13.47
CA ARG A 244 -15.20 -1.69 -13.77
C ARG A 244 -14.24 -0.86 -12.95
N PHE A 245 -13.49 0.02 -13.61
CA PHE A 245 -12.76 1.10 -12.97
C PHE A 245 -13.47 2.42 -13.23
N GLU A 246 -13.56 3.28 -12.22
CA GLU A 246 -14.28 4.55 -12.29
C GLU A 246 -13.49 5.65 -11.57
N LEU A 247 -13.47 6.86 -12.15
CA LEU A 247 -13.00 8.07 -11.49
C LEU A 247 -14.21 8.95 -11.17
N ASP A 248 -14.29 9.39 -9.93
CA ASP A 248 -15.37 10.22 -9.39
C ASP A 248 -14.74 11.48 -8.76
N GLY A 249 -15.09 12.66 -9.25
CA GLY A 249 -14.49 13.91 -8.83
C GLY A 249 -15.43 15.09 -9.07
N PRO A 250 -15.02 16.31 -8.72
CA PRO A 250 -15.86 17.48 -8.88
C PRO A 250 -16.14 17.74 -10.37
N ALA A 251 -17.35 18.24 -10.66
CA ALA A 251 -17.74 18.59 -12.01
C ALA A 251 -16.97 19.81 -12.54
N PHE A 252 -16.55 20.71 -11.65
CA PHE A 252 -15.89 21.96 -12.00
C PHE A 252 -14.76 22.31 -11.05
N THR A 253 -13.83 23.13 -11.55
CA THR A 253 -12.74 23.75 -10.80
C THR A 253 -12.40 25.12 -11.38
N PHE A 254 -11.51 25.84 -10.71
CA PHE A 254 -10.90 27.07 -11.20
C PHE A 254 -9.37 26.95 -11.33
N PRO A 255 -8.73 27.73 -12.21
CA PRO A 255 -7.26 27.86 -12.27
C PRO A 255 -6.70 28.33 -10.93
N GLY A 256 -5.64 27.67 -10.45
CA GLY A 256 -5.00 27.99 -9.17
C GLY A 256 -5.44 27.10 -8.00
N ALA A 257 -6.58 26.39 -8.12
CA ALA A 257 -7.06 25.46 -7.09
C ALA A 257 -5.99 24.42 -6.73
N THR A 258 -5.76 24.17 -5.44
CA THR A 258 -4.60 23.38 -4.97
C THR A 258 -4.92 21.96 -4.50
N ASP A 259 -6.20 21.68 -4.22
CA ASP A 259 -6.67 20.40 -3.66
C ASP A 259 -7.99 19.96 -4.32
N VAL A 260 -7.91 19.47 -5.56
CA VAL A 260 -9.06 18.99 -6.32
C VAL A 260 -9.08 17.44 -6.29
N PRO A 261 -9.98 16.80 -5.52
CA PRO A 261 -9.93 15.37 -5.28
C PRO A 261 -10.65 14.55 -6.37
N PHE A 262 -10.00 13.50 -6.87
CA PHE A 262 -10.60 12.47 -7.72
C PHE A 262 -10.48 11.10 -7.05
N ARG A 263 -11.62 10.49 -6.71
CA ARG A 263 -11.70 9.17 -6.10
C ARG A 263 -11.73 8.10 -7.18
N LEU A 264 -10.80 7.18 -7.08
CA LEU A 264 -10.67 6.00 -7.92
C LEU A 264 -11.40 4.82 -7.29
N TYR A 265 -12.28 4.18 -8.04
CA TYR A 265 -13.04 3.02 -7.60
C TYR A 265 -12.83 1.81 -8.52
N ALA A 266 -12.98 0.63 -7.94
CA ALA A 266 -13.15 -0.62 -8.68
C ALA A 266 -14.36 -1.42 -8.21
N THR A 267 -14.94 -2.19 -9.12
CA THR A 267 -16.03 -3.15 -8.84
C THR A 267 -15.84 -4.39 -9.69
N SER A 268 -16.19 -5.55 -9.13
CA SER A 268 -16.04 -6.86 -9.77
C SER A 268 -17.14 -7.81 -9.31
N ASN A 269 -17.52 -8.77 -10.14
CA ASN A 269 -18.38 -9.90 -9.73
C ASN A 269 -17.63 -10.96 -8.89
N TYR A 270 -16.33 -10.78 -8.70
CA TYR A 270 -15.43 -11.66 -7.97
C TYR A 270 -14.73 -10.86 -6.87
N GLU A 271 -14.49 -11.51 -5.73
CA GLU A 271 -13.53 -11.00 -4.74
C GLU A 271 -12.14 -10.86 -5.36
N PHE A 272 -11.43 -9.80 -4.98
CA PHE A 272 -10.06 -9.54 -5.44
C PHE A 272 -9.16 -9.15 -4.27
N SER A 273 -7.88 -9.48 -4.41
CA SER A 273 -6.84 -9.25 -3.39
C SER A 273 -5.77 -8.24 -3.81
N GLY A 274 -5.77 -7.88 -5.09
CA GLY A 274 -4.81 -6.96 -5.67
C GLY A 274 -5.44 -6.24 -6.85
N PHE A 275 -4.82 -5.13 -7.23
CA PHE A 275 -5.20 -4.33 -8.38
C PHE A 275 -3.99 -3.60 -8.94
N MET A 276 -4.06 -3.26 -10.22
CA MET A 276 -3.26 -2.19 -10.80
C MET A 276 -4.19 -1.23 -11.52
N CYS A 277 -3.91 0.05 -11.40
CA CYS A 277 -4.64 1.09 -12.12
C CYS A 277 -3.69 2.19 -12.57
N SER A 278 -4.00 2.81 -13.70
CA SER A 278 -3.30 3.98 -14.21
C SER A 278 -4.28 5.05 -14.67
N VAL A 279 -3.95 6.31 -14.38
CA VAL A 279 -4.71 7.49 -14.76
C VAL A 279 -3.80 8.44 -15.53
N ALA A 280 -4.23 8.85 -16.72
CA ALA A 280 -3.61 9.92 -17.48
C ALA A 280 -4.36 11.24 -17.24
N PHE A 281 -3.63 12.34 -17.21
CA PHE A 281 -4.15 13.69 -17.02
C PHE A 281 -3.32 14.69 -17.85
N PRO A 282 -3.88 15.84 -18.28
CA PRO A 282 -3.15 16.84 -19.07
C PRO A 282 -2.07 17.55 -18.22
N PRO A 283 -0.77 17.26 -18.43
CA PRO A 283 0.30 17.77 -17.57
C PRO A 283 0.51 19.28 -17.72
N GLU A 284 0.07 19.89 -18.81
CA GLU A 284 0.11 21.34 -18.99
C GLU A 284 -0.92 22.08 -18.09
N HIS A 285 -1.96 21.39 -17.63
CA HIS A 285 -3.08 21.97 -16.87
C HIS A 285 -3.18 21.44 -15.43
N LEU A 286 -2.75 20.20 -15.17
CA LEU A 286 -2.86 19.55 -13.86
C LEU A 286 -1.50 19.12 -13.32
N GLU A 287 -1.40 19.05 -12.00
CA GLU A 287 -0.28 18.47 -11.26
C GLU A 287 -0.84 17.65 -10.10
N LEU A 288 -0.59 16.33 -10.09
CA LEU A 288 -0.95 15.48 -8.97
C LEU A 288 -0.02 15.77 -7.78
N ARG A 289 -0.60 16.17 -6.65
CA ARG A 289 0.11 16.63 -5.45
C ARG A 289 0.18 15.57 -4.36
N ALA A 290 -0.88 14.82 -4.17
CA ALA A 290 -1.00 13.81 -3.14
C ALA A 290 -1.93 12.68 -3.57
N VAL A 291 -1.79 11.54 -2.92
CA VAL A 291 -2.61 10.36 -3.12
C VAL A 291 -2.92 9.76 -1.75
N ASP A 292 -4.21 9.56 -1.45
CA ASP A 292 -4.65 8.85 -0.24
C ASP A 292 -5.13 7.45 -0.62
N GLU A 293 -4.73 6.42 0.12
CA GLU A 293 -4.98 5.00 -0.21
C GLU A 293 -5.74 4.30 0.93
N PRO A 294 -7.09 4.31 0.93
CA PRO A 294 -7.90 3.85 2.06
C PRO A 294 -8.04 2.33 2.15
N THR A 295 -7.77 1.58 1.08
CA THR A 295 -7.78 0.11 1.10
C THR A 295 -6.50 -0.43 1.69
N ARG A 296 -5.40 -0.05 1.06
CA ARG A 296 -4.03 -0.47 1.36
C ARG A 296 -3.10 0.35 0.46
N PRO A 297 -2.02 0.92 1.00
CA PRO A 297 -1.00 1.55 0.18
C PRO A 297 -0.33 0.54 -0.76
N GLY A 298 -0.19 0.90 -2.02
CA GLY A 298 0.50 0.16 -3.07
C GLY A 298 1.75 0.88 -3.56
N THR A 299 2.38 0.35 -4.60
CA THR A 299 3.41 1.12 -5.33
C THR A 299 2.71 2.19 -6.15
N VAL A 300 2.93 3.45 -5.80
CA VAL A 300 2.47 4.61 -6.55
C VAL A 300 3.60 5.17 -7.41
N ALA A 301 3.33 5.43 -8.68
CA ALA A 301 4.18 6.19 -9.57
C ALA A 301 3.46 7.45 -10.04
N ILE A 302 4.09 8.61 -9.84
CA ILE A 302 3.59 9.91 -10.30
C ILE A 302 4.59 10.48 -11.30
N ASP A 303 4.13 10.69 -12.53
CA ASP A 303 4.85 11.42 -13.57
C ASP A 303 4.05 12.66 -13.97
N ASN A 304 4.26 13.75 -13.23
CA ASN A 304 3.64 15.04 -13.52
C ASN A 304 4.13 15.68 -14.82
N ALA A 305 5.29 15.28 -15.36
CA ALA A 305 5.81 15.81 -16.61
C ALA A 305 5.14 15.14 -17.82
N GLY A 306 4.97 13.82 -17.78
CA GLY A 306 4.26 13.03 -18.78
C GLY A 306 2.74 12.95 -18.59
N GLY A 307 2.23 13.42 -17.45
CA GLY A 307 0.80 13.46 -17.16
C GLY A 307 0.21 12.09 -16.83
N SER A 308 0.89 11.32 -15.98
CA SER A 308 0.44 9.98 -15.62
C SER A 308 0.62 9.65 -14.14
N PHE A 309 -0.31 8.85 -13.65
CA PHE A 309 -0.33 8.22 -12.34
C PHE A 309 -0.49 6.72 -12.53
N GLY A 310 0.15 5.94 -11.68
CA GLY A 310 0.00 4.49 -11.58
C GLY A 310 -0.02 4.06 -10.13
N ILE A 311 -0.82 3.06 -9.81
CA ILE A 311 -0.89 2.40 -8.50
C ILE A 311 -0.97 0.89 -8.71
N ILE A 312 -0.22 0.12 -7.93
CA ILE A 312 -0.30 -1.34 -7.92
C ILE A 312 -0.21 -1.91 -6.50
N THR A 313 -1.10 -2.85 -6.20
CA THR A 313 -1.06 -3.72 -5.01
C THR A 313 -1.27 -5.15 -5.50
N ALA A 314 -0.33 -6.05 -5.24
CA ALA A 314 -0.35 -7.42 -5.79
C ALA A 314 0.23 -8.44 -4.81
N GLY A 315 0.06 -9.74 -5.09
CA GLY A 315 0.78 -10.82 -4.41
C GLY A 315 0.29 -11.13 -2.99
N THR A 316 -0.94 -10.74 -2.65
CA THR A 316 -1.54 -11.04 -1.35
C THR A 316 -2.80 -11.90 -1.52
N ARG A 317 -3.16 -12.63 -0.47
CA ARG A 317 -4.45 -13.34 -0.39
C ARG A 317 -5.51 -12.52 0.33
N ARG A 318 -5.16 -11.39 0.96
CA ARG A 318 -6.12 -10.57 1.71
C ARG A 318 -7.12 -9.92 0.77
N ARG A 319 -8.40 -10.00 1.12
CA ARG A 319 -9.47 -9.40 0.33
C ARG A 319 -9.40 -7.88 0.40
N ILE A 320 -9.31 -7.24 -0.77
CA ILE A 320 -9.46 -5.79 -0.94
C ILE A 320 -10.92 -5.44 -1.25
N GLY A 321 -11.61 -6.28 -2.02
CA GLY A 321 -13.02 -6.07 -2.37
C GLY A 321 -13.84 -7.34 -2.37
N ALA A 322 -15.06 -7.27 -1.87
CA ALA A 322 -16.06 -8.33 -1.98
C ALA A 322 -16.76 -8.34 -3.36
N GLU A 323 -17.44 -9.45 -3.67
CA GLU A 323 -18.25 -9.58 -4.88
C GLU A 323 -19.32 -8.46 -4.95
N GLY A 324 -19.30 -7.67 -6.02
CA GLY A 324 -20.23 -6.57 -6.29
C GLY A 324 -19.96 -5.28 -5.49
N GLU A 325 -18.93 -5.25 -4.66
CA GLU A 325 -18.59 -4.07 -3.85
C GLU A 325 -17.95 -2.97 -4.70
N ARG A 326 -18.41 -1.72 -4.50
CA ARG A 326 -17.75 -0.53 -5.05
C ARG A 326 -16.65 -0.08 -4.09
N VAL A 327 -15.43 -0.57 -4.34
CA VAL A 327 -14.28 -0.35 -3.46
C VAL A 327 -13.58 0.94 -3.83
N HIS A 328 -13.34 1.80 -2.83
CA HIS A 328 -12.55 3.02 -2.97
C HIS A 328 -11.06 2.67 -2.93
N LEU A 329 -10.35 2.76 -4.05
CA LEU A 329 -8.95 2.36 -4.16
C LEU A 329 -7.98 3.47 -3.76
N ALA A 330 -8.21 4.70 -4.24
CA ALA A 330 -7.38 5.86 -3.94
C ALA A 330 -8.14 7.18 -4.13
N THR A 331 -7.70 8.25 -3.47
CA THR A 331 -8.07 9.63 -3.79
C THR A 331 -6.85 10.38 -4.34
N LEU A 332 -6.97 10.93 -5.54
CA LEU A 332 -5.94 11.70 -6.25
C LEU A 332 -6.19 13.19 -6.05
N HIS A 333 -5.27 13.91 -5.43
CA HIS A 333 -5.41 15.35 -5.16
C HIS A 333 -4.62 16.18 -6.16
N PHE A 334 -5.32 16.87 -7.05
CA PHE A 334 -4.71 17.67 -8.10
C PHE A 334 -4.63 19.15 -7.74
N LYS A 335 -3.52 19.77 -8.12
CA LYS A 335 -3.42 21.21 -8.34
C LYS A 335 -3.78 21.53 -9.78
N VAL A 336 -4.61 22.55 -9.97
CA VAL A 336 -4.98 23.12 -11.27
C VAL A 336 -4.06 24.31 -11.56
N LYS A 337 -3.32 24.25 -12.66
CA LYS A 337 -2.38 25.30 -13.07
C LYS A 337 -3.12 26.49 -13.67
N GLU A 338 -2.52 27.68 -13.58
CA GLU A 338 -3.06 28.90 -14.19
C GLU A 338 -3.34 28.75 -15.70
N ALA A 339 -2.52 27.96 -16.39
CA ALA A 339 -2.69 27.64 -17.81
C ALA A 339 -4.06 26.99 -18.12
N ALA A 340 -4.71 26.35 -17.14
CA ALA A 340 -6.04 25.78 -17.32
C ALA A 340 -7.11 26.83 -17.64
N SER A 341 -6.85 28.12 -17.41
CA SER A 341 -7.74 29.22 -17.82
C SER A 341 -8.04 29.25 -19.33
N GLU A 342 -7.17 28.65 -20.15
CA GLU A 342 -7.35 28.54 -21.60
C GLU A 342 -8.20 27.32 -22.00
N ALA A 343 -8.44 26.38 -21.08
CA ALA A 343 -9.22 25.18 -21.31
C ALA A 343 -10.65 25.33 -20.79
N SER A 344 -11.64 24.80 -21.50
CA SER A 344 -13.02 24.70 -21.00
C SER A 344 -13.28 23.43 -20.19
N SER A 345 -12.51 22.37 -20.45
CA SER A 345 -12.61 21.09 -19.76
C SER A 345 -11.30 20.29 -19.85
N LEU A 346 -11.02 19.51 -18.82
CA LEU A 346 -9.87 18.62 -18.69
C LEU A 346 -10.35 17.19 -18.57
N VAL A 347 -9.70 16.25 -19.26
CA VAL A 347 -10.05 14.83 -19.22
C VAL A 347 -9.03 14.08 -18.36
N LEU A 348 -9.51 13.35 -17.37
CA LEU A 348 -8.73 12.36 -16.63
C LEU A 348 -9.15 10.97 -17.10
N ALA A 349 -8.23 10.26 -17.73
CA ALA A 349 -8.50 8.99 -18.38
C ALA A 349 -7.89 7.84 -17.60
N ILE A 350 -8.68 6.87 -17.18
CA ILE A 350 -8.13 5.59 -16.74
C ILE A 350 -7.68 4.86 -18.01
N GLU A 351 -6.37 4.72 -18.21
CA GLU A 351 -5.80 4.13 -19.41
C GLU A 351 -4.38 3.64 -19.15
N ARG A 352 -3.88 2.74 -20.00
CA ARG A 352 -2.52 2.22 -19.85
C ARG A 352 -1.48 3.33 -20.06
N ARG A 353 -0.55 3.48 -19.11
CA ARG A 353 0.63 4.35 -19.24
C ARG A 353 1.89 3.63 -18.76
N GLY A 354 2.88 3.55 -19.64
CA GLY A 354 4.12 2.81 -19.37
C GLY A 354 3.86 1.36 -18.99
N ASN A 355 4.35 0.97 -17.81
CA ASN A 355 4.18 -0.37 -17.25
C ASN A 355 2.89 -0.52 -16.43
N TYR A 356 2.15 0.56 -16.17
CA TYR A 356 0.89 0.50 -15.46
C TYR A 356 -0.26 0.31 -16.44
N PHE A 357 -1.05 -0.73 -16.22
CA PHE A 357 -2.27 -1.08 -16.95
C PHE A 357 -3.33 -1.54 -15.96
N ASN A 358 -4.59 -1.59 -16.36
CA ASN A 358 -5.69 -1.76 -15.41
C ASN A 358 -6.06 -3.24 -15.26
N TRP A 359 -6.08 -3.77 -14.04
CA TRP A 359 -6.52 -5.14 -13.73
C TRP A 359 -6.86 -5.33 -12.25
N LEU A 360 -7.55 -6.43 -11.95
CA LEU A 360 -7.69 -6.99 -10.59
C LEU A 360 -7.06 -8.39 -10.50
N GLU A 361 -6.51 -8.71 -9.33
CA GLU A 361 -5.95 -10.03 -9.00
C GLU A 361 -7.03 -10.90 -8.35
N ILE A 362 -7.35 -12.04 -8.98
CA ILE A 362 -8.41 -12.95 -8.54
C ILE A 362 -7.87 -14.39 -8.46
N HIS A 363 -8.14 -15.07 -7.34
CA HIS A 363 -7.59 -16.40 -7.03
C HIS A 363 -8.44 -17.55 -7.57
N HIS A 364 -7.82 -18.60 -8.10
CA HIS A 364 -8.49 -19.81 -8.56
C HIS A 364 -7.70 -21.10 -8.30
N GLN A 365 -8.37 -22.25 -8.44
CA GLN A 365 -7.84 -23.60 -8.17
C GLN A 365 -7.27 -24.31 -9.41
N ASP A 366 -7.46 -23.74 -10.60
CA ASP A 366 -7.01 -24.35 -11.86
C ASP A 366 -5.70 -23.72 -12.34
N GLY A 367 -4.57 -24.40 -12.16
CA GLY A 367 -3.23 -23.87 -12.37
C GLY A 367 -2.37 -24.68 -13.35
N VAL A 368 -1.34 -24.05 -13.93
CA VAL A 368 -0.41 -24.70 -14.87
C VAL A 368 0.51 -25.73 -14.16
N ASN A 369 0.65 -25.65 -12.83
CA ASN A 369 1.28 -26.65 -11.95
C ASN A 369 0.51 -26.74 -10.62
N ALA A 370 0.22 -27.96 -10.13
CA ALA A 370 -0.57 -28.23 -8.92
C ALA A 370 0.12 -27.78 -7.61
N GLU A 371 1.43 -27.53 -7.66
CA GLU A 371 2.22 -27.06 -6.50
C GLU A 371 1.97 -25.58 -6.15
N GLN A 372 1.31 -24.80 -7.03
CA GLN A 372 1.14 -23.35 -6.88
C GLN A 372 -0.30 -22.93 -6.57
N LEU A 373 -1.14 -23.84 -6.08
CA LEU A 373 -2.54 -23.53 -5.76
C LEU A 373 -2.69 -22.80 -4.41
N PRO A 374 -3.64 -21.85 -4.30
CA PRO A 374 -4.36 -21.18 -5.38
C PRO A 374 -3.47 -20.29 -6.27
N VAL A 375 -3.74 -20.32 -7.58
CA VAL A 375 -3.12 -19.44 -8.59
C VAL A 375 -3.90 -18.14 -8.66
N ALA A 376 -3.20 -17.02 -8.85
CA ALA A 376 -3.81 -15.73 -9.09
C ALA A 376 -3.83 -15.39 -10.59
N SER A 377 -4.97 -14.91 -11.08
CA SER A 377 -5.12 -14.36 -12.43
C SER A 377 -5.21 -12.83 -12.39
N GLU A 378 -4.46 -12.16 -13.25
CA GLU A 378 -4.64 -10.74 -13.57
C GLU A 378 -5.77 -10.61 -14.60
N VAL A 379 -6.88 -9.98 -14.22
CA VAL A 379 -8.06 -9.84 -15.07
C VAL A 379 -8.28 -8.39 -15.42
N THR A 380 -8.27 -8.09 -16.71
CA THR A 380 -8.45 -6.72 -17.22
C THR A 380 -9.92 -6.29 -17.18
N PRO A 381 -10.21 -4.98 -17.00
CA PRO A 381 -11.56 -4.46 -16.99
C PRO A 381 -12.26 -4.54 -18.33
N VAL A 382 -13.59 -4.71 -18.26
CA VAL A 382 -14.49 -4.57 -19.41
C VAL A 382 -15.02 -3.14 -19.55
N PHE A 383 -14.99 -2.37 -18.45
CA PHE A 383 -15.39 -0.97 -18.44
C PHE A 383 -14.37 -0.12 -17.72
N VAL A 384 -14.07 1.03 -18.32
CA VAL A 384 -13.11 1.99 -17.79
C VAL A 384 -13.74 3.38 -17.94
N GLY A 385 -14.12 3.96 -16.82
CA GLY A 385 -14.73 5.29 -16.73
C GLY A 385 -13.66 6.38 -16.71
N GLN A 386 -13.86 7.42 -17.51
CA GLN A 386 -13.04 8.63 -17.48
C GLN A 386 -13.79 9.72 -16.70
N ALA A 387 -13.05 10.68 -16.14
CA ALA A 387 -13.64 11.86 -15.52
C ALA A 387 -13.43 13.10 -16.41
N LEU A 388 -14.44 13.97 -16.45
CA LEU A 388 -14.40 15.26 -17.13
C LEU A 388 -14.49 16.37 -16.08
N LEU A 389 -13.48 17.23 -16.04
CA LEU A 389 -13.40 18.36 -15.12
C LEU A 389 -13.58 19.66 -15.90
N GLY A 390 -14.69 20.37 -15.70
CA GLY A 390 -14.87 21.69 -16.30
C GLY A 390 -13.98 22.74 -15.62
N VAL A 391 -13.42 23.68 -16.39
CA VAL A 391 -12.63 24.79 -15.83
C VAL A 391 -13.38 26.10 -16.04
N LYS A 392 -13.53 26.87 -14.96
CA LYS A 392 -14.25 28.15 -14.93
C LYS A 392 -13.40 29.21 -14.23
N GLY A 393 -13.76 30.48 -14.41
CA GLY A 393 -13.15 31.56 -13.62
C GLY A 393 -13.39 31.34 -12.12
N PRO A 394 -12.59 31.97 -11.24
CA PRO A 394 -12.68 31.79 -9.78
C PRO A 394 -13.96 32.37 -9.17
N SER A 395 -14.83 32.99 -9.96
CA SER A 395 -16.05 33.61 -9.48
C SER A 395 -17.29 32.77 -9.75
N THR A 396 -18.19 32.72 -8.78
CA THR A 396 -19.48 32.04 -8.89
C THR A 396 -20.64 32.89 -8.35
N PRO A 397 -21.91 32.69 -8.79
CA PRO A 397 -23.04 33.38 -8.19
C PRO A 397 -23.12 33.14 -6.68
N ARG A 398 -23.56 34.15 -5.93
CA ARG A 398 -23.86 33.96 -4.50
C ARG A 398 -24.89 32.84 -4.32
N GLY A 399 -24.63 31.92 -3.39
CA GLY A 399 -25.43 30.73 -3.15
C GLY A 399 -25.01 29.49 -3.92
N ASP A 400 -24.07 29.57 -4.86
CA ASP A 400 -23.45 28.38 -5.47
C ASP A 400 -22.32 27.85 -4.58
N VAL A 401 -22.71 27.02 -3.60
CA VAL A 401 -21.83 26.53 -2.53
C VAL A 401 -21.00 25.34 -3.00
N ASN A 402 -21.50 24.56 -3.95
CA ASN A 402 -20.80 23.42 -4.54
C ASN A 402 -20.01 23.78 -5.82
N PHE A 403 -19.98 25.07 -6.18
CA PHE A 403 -19.22 25.64 -7.30
C PHE A 403 -19.58 25.02 -8.67
N ASP A 404 -20.84 24.60 -8.85
CA ASP A 404 -21.31 23.99 -10.10
C ASP A 404 -21.83 25.01 -11.15
N ALA A 405 -21.75 26.30 -10.82
CA ALA A 405 -22.28 27.48 -11.51
C ALA A 405 -23.81 27.61 -11.55
N GLN A 406 -24.55 26.84 -10.75
CA GLN A 406 -26.00 26.95 -10.66
C GLN A 406 -26.46 26.99 -9.20
N VAL A 407 -27.12 28.08 -8.80
CA VAL A 407 -27.81 28.12 -7.49
C VAL A 407 -29.06 27.23 -7.57
N ASN A 408 -29.01 26.08 -6.92
CA ASN A 408 -30.07 25.08 -6.93
C ASN A 408 -30.16 24.30 -5.60
N LEU A 409 -30.92 23.19 -5.58
CA LEU A 409 -31.14 22.42 -4.36
C LEU A 409 -29.84 21.78 -3.81
N SER A 410 -28.90 21.41 -4.68
CA SER A 410 -27.63 20.81 -4.26
C SER A 410 -26.80 21.74 -3.39
N ASP A 411 -26.90 23.06 -3.57
CA ASP A 411 -26.20 24.04 -2.74
C ASP A 411 -26.70 24.06 -1.30
N ALA A 412 -28.03 24.08 -1.13
CA ALA A 412 -28.63 24.03 0.19
C ALA A 412 -28.26 22.73 0.91
N VAL A 413 -28.22 21.60 0.18
CA VAL A 413 -27.81 20.30 0.74
C VAL A 413 -26.31 20.28 1.07
N ALA A 414 -25.45 20.79 0.18
CA ALA A 414 -24.01 20.88 0.39
C ALA A 414 -23.68 21.74 1.62
N LEU A 415 -24.34 22.89 1.76
CA LEU A 415 -24.17 23.78 2.90
C LEU A 415 -24.65 23.15 4.21
N LEU A 416 -25.79 22.46 4.23
CA LEU A 416 -26.24 21.72 5.40
C LEU A 416 -25.28 20.59 5.77
N SER A 417 -24.76 19.86 4.78
CA SER A 417 -23.75 18.82 5.00
C SER A 417 -22.46 19.41 5.58
N HIS A 418 -22.01 20.56 5.09
CA HIS A 418 -20.87 21.28 5.64
C HIS A 418 -21.09 21.67 7.10
N LEU A 419 -22.24 22.28 7.42
CA LEU A 419 -22.56 22.76 8.76
C LEU A 419 -22.73 21.65 9.80
N PHE A 420 -23.27 20.48 9.42
CA PHE A 420 -23.67 19.46 10.40
C PHE A 420 -22.93 18.12 10.30
N LEU A 421 -22.33 17.81 9.15
CA LEU A 421 -21.73 16.50 8.87
C LEU A 421 -20.25 16.58 8.51
N GLY A 422 -19.65 17.78 8.53
CA GLY A 422 -18.25 17.98 8.12
C GLY A 422 -18.05 17.82 6.61
N GLY A 423 -19.11 17.96 5.81
CA GLY A 423 -19.02 17.95 4.35
C GLY A 423 -18.17 19.11 3.80
N ARG A 424 -17.66 18.95 2.58
CA ARG A 424 -16.92 20.01 1.89
C ARG A 424 -17.90 21.05 1.32
N ALA A 425 -17.55 22.34 1.46
CA ALA A 425 -18.17 23.44 0.74
C ALA A 425 -17.11 24.01 -0.20
N ASP A 426 -17.30 23.84 -1.51
CA ASP A 426 -16.27 24.18 -2.51
C ASP A 426 -16.11 25.69 -2.69
N CYS A 427 -17.11 26.49 -2.33
CA CYS A 427 -16.97 27.94 -2.19
C CYS A 427 -17.68 28.47 -0.94
N LEU A 428 -16.95 28.60 0.17
CA LEU A 428 -17.51 29.14 1.41
C LEU A 428 -17.86 30.64 1.30
N ALA A 429 -17.19 31.39 0.43
CA ALA A 429 -17.52 32.79 0.14
C ALA A 429 -18.92 32.96 -0.48
N ALA A 430 -19.45 31.92 -1.12
CA ALA A 430 -20.81 31.90 -1.68
C ALA A 430 -21.89 31.48 -0.66
N ALA A 431 -21.49 30.98 0.52
CA ALA A 431 -22.39 30.37 1.49
C ALA A 431 -23.17 31.37 2.34
N ASP A 432 -22.67 32.60 2.57
CA ASP A 432 -23.42 33.68 3.22
C ASP A 432 -24.44 34.27 2.23
N PHE A 433 -25.60 33.63 2.14
CA PHE A 433 -26.65 33.95 1.17
C PHE A 433 -27.58 35.04 1.69
N ASN A 434 -27.77 35.14 3.01
CA ASN A 434 -28.60 36.19 3.60
C ASN A 434 -27.82 37.51 3.85
N LEU A 435 -26.50 37.52 3.59
CA LEU A 435 -25.57 38.65 3.71
C LEU A 435 -25.46 39.19 5.15
N ASP A 436 -25.64 38.32 6.15
CA ASP A 436 -25.50 38.68 7.57
C ASP A 436 -24.06 38.53 8.09
N GLN A 437 -23.11 38.17 7.20
CA GLN A 437 -21.69 37.93 7.49
C GLN A 437 -21.42 36.70 8.36
N ALA A 438 -22.40 35.80 8.53
CA ALA A 438 -22.24 34.58 9.30
C ALA A 438 -22.82 33.37 8.56
N VAL A 439 -21.95 32.47 8.08
CA VAL A 439 -22.40 31.19 7.49
C VAL A 439 -23.02 30.30 8.56
N ASN A 440 -24.35 30.15 8.55
CA ASN A 440 -25.11 29.39 9.53
C ASN A 440 -26.38 28.75 8.93
N ILE A 441 -27.25 28.16 9.77
CA ILE A 441 -28.46 27.46 9.31
C ILE A 441 -29.46 28.38 8.56
N SER A 442 -29.38 29.70 8.75
CA SER A 442 -30.24 30.67 8.08
C SER A 442 -29.94 30.78 6.58
N ASP A 443 -28.72 30.49 6.16
CA ASP A 443 -28.30 30.56 4.76
C ASP A 443 -28.92 29.48 3.86
N PRO A 444 -28.85 28.17 4.17
CA PRO A 444 -29.52 27.16 3.37
C PRO A 444 -31.05 27.37 3.38
N ILE A 445 -31.63 27.90 4.47
CA ILE A 445 -33.05 28.29 4.50
C ILE A 445 -33.32 29.44 3.53
N ALA A 446 -32.44 30.44 3.46
CA ALA A 446 -32.57 31.57 2.54
C ALA A 446 -32.42 31.12 1.06
N ILE A 447 -31.50 30.19 0.76
CA ILE A 447 -31.38 29.56 -0.57
C ILE A 447 -32.70 28.87 -0.94
N LEU A 448 -33.24 28.02 -0.06
CA LEU A 448 -34.53 27.34 -0.31
C LEU A 448 -35.69 28.33 -0.47
N GLY A 449 -35.70 29.43 0.29
CA GLY A 449 -36.68 30.51 0.16
C GLY A 449 -36.60 31.23 -1.19
N PHE A 450 -35.39 31.47 -1.71
CA PHE A 450 -35.16 31.99 -3.05
C PHE A 450 -35.66 31.02 -4.13
N LEU A 451 -35.31 29.73 -4.02
CA LEU A 451 -35.64 28.72 -5.01
C LEU A 451 -37.14 28.40 -5.09
N PHE A 452 -37.84 28.36 -3.96
CA PHE A 452 -39.21 27.82 -3.89
C PHE A 452 -40.27 28.84 -3.46
N LEU A 453 -39.90 29.91 -2.75
CA LEU A 453 -40.84 30.86 -2.17
C LEU A 453 -40.80 32.25 -2.82
N GLY A 454 -39.96 32.43 -3.86
CA GLY A 454 -39.83 33.70 -4.57
C GLY A 454 -39.18 34.81 -3.73
N ALA A 455 -38.42 34.47 -2.70
CA ALA A 455 -37.60 35.43 -1.98
C ALA A 455 -36.56 36.04 -2.94
N VAL A 456 -36.14 37.28 -2.69
CA VAL A 456 -35.08 37.92 -3.50
C VAL A 456 -33.74 37.39 -3.03
N GLY A 457 -33.02 36.71 -3.93
CA GLY A 457 -31.65 36.28 -3.70
C GLY A 457 -30.65 37.45 -3.85
N PRO A 458 -29.48 37.37 -3.21
CA PRO A 458 -28.43 38.36 -3.37
C PRO A 458 -27.90 38.38 -4.81
N ALA A 459 -27.59 39.57 -5.32
CA ALA A 459 -27.07 39.76 -6.67
C ALA A 459 -25.52 39.72 -6.69
N GLY A 460 -24.97 39.37 -7.85
CA GLY A 460 -23.53 39.38 -8.12
C GLY A 460 -22.84 38.05 -7.91
N SER A 461 -21.53 38.04 -8.14
CA SER A 461 -20.64 36.91 -7.96
C SER A 461 -19.66 37.15 -6.82
N VAL A 462 -19.14 36.07 -6.26
CA VAL A 462 -18.06 36.07 -5.26
C VAL A 462 -16.88 35.30 -5.82
N GLU A 463 -15.67 35.70 -5.45
CA GLU A 463 -14.46 34.92 -5.73
C GLU A 463 -14.30 33.84 -4.66
N CYS A 464 -13.93 32.64 -5.09
CA CYS A 464 -13.68 31.48 -4.25
C CYS A 464 -12.17 31.25 -4.18
N ASP A 465 -11.65 31.07 -2.97
CA ASP A 465 -10.22 30.89 -2.68
C ASP A 465 -9.81 29.42 -2.67
#